data_AF-A0AAV8ZRE5-F1
#
_entry.id   AF-A0AAV8ZRE5-F1
#
_cell.length_a   1.000
_cell.length_b   1.000
_cell.length_c   1.000
_cell.angle_alpha   90.00
_cell.angle_beta   90.00
_cell.angle_gamma   90.00
#
_symmetry.space_group_name_H-M   'P 1'
#
loop_
_entity.id
_entity.type
_entity.pdbx_description
1 polymer ?
#
loop_
_entity_poly.entity_id
_entity_poly.type
_entity_poly.pdbx_seq_one_letter_code
_entity_poly.pdbx_strand_id
1 'polypeptide(L)' 'MLSFSMFYSPPPYSDLIFQDATTQLKIIEPSERIYYKYLGSDFMRARRIVDCHAGAEGINTSIITLTLSAIFAIVILKNW' A
#
# COMPACT_ATOMS: atom_id res chain seq x y z
N MET A 1 -41.01 -13.66 14.87
CA MET A 1 -40.31 -13.50 13.57
C MET A 1 -38.86 -13.14 13.87
N LEU A 2 -37.90 -13.87 13.29
CA LEU A 2 -36.49 -13.52 13.39
C LEU A 2 -36.25 -12.34 12.43
N SER A 3 -36.07 -11.14 12.96
CA SER A 3 -35.70 -9.97 12.16
C SER A 3 -34.20 -10.03 11.91
N PHE A 4 -33.80 -10.34 10.68
CA PHE A 4 -32.40 -10.23 10.27
C PHE A 4 -32.01 -8.76 10.12
N SER A 5 -30.81 -8.39 10.59
CA SER A 5 -30.20 -7.07 10.39
C SER A 5 -28.85 -7.24 9.72
N MET A 6 -28.68 -6.59 8.56
CA MET A 6 -27.50 -6.75 7.70
C MET A 6 -26.27 -5.96 8.19
N PHE A 7 -26.49 -4.85 8.90
CA PHE A 7 -25.45 -3.94 9.37
C PHE A 7 -25.31 -3.96 10.89
N TYR A 8 -25.69 -5.05 11.54
CA TYR A 8 -25.58 -5.20 12.98
C TYR A 8 -24.75 -6.43 13.32
N SER A 9 -23.70 -6.21 14.08
CA SER A 9 -22.88 -7.25 14.67
C SER A 9 -23.34 -7.56 16.10
N PRO A 10 -23.63 -8.83 16.45
CA PRO A 10 -23.93 -9.19 17.83
C PRO A 10 -22.66 -9.07 18.71
N PRO A 11 -22.79 -8.56 19.94
CA PRO A 11 -21.67 -8.54 20.89
C PRO A 11 -21.09 -9.95 21.12
N PRO A 12 -19.76 -10.09 21.28
CA PRO A 12 -18.74 -9.03 21.42
C PRO A 12 -18.11 -8.58 20.08
N TYR A 13 -18.69 -8.94 18.95
CA TYR A 13 -18.11 -8.67 17.63
C TYR A 13 -18.54 -7.29 17.10
N SER A 14 -17.76 -6.77 16.14
CA SER A 14 -18.04 -5.52 15.43
C SER A 14 -17.70 -5.67 13.96
N ASP A 15 -18.39 -4.91 13.12
CA ASP A 15 -18.14 -4.79 11.68
C ASP A 15 -18.12 -6.14 10.92
N LEU A 16 -19.03 -7.05 11.26
CA LEU A 16 -19.17 -8.34 10.59
C LEU A 16 -19.77 -8.17 9.20
N ILE A 17 -19.00 -8.54 8.17
CA ILE A 17 -19.32 -8.40 6.74
C ILE A 17 -19.39 -6.95 6.28
N PHE A 18 -20.21 -6.12 6.95
CA PHE A 18 -20.34 -4.69 6.74
C PHE A 18 -20.02 -3.95 8.04
N GLN A 19 -19.61 -2.69 7.92
CA GLN A 19 -19.46 -1.82 9.10
C GLN A 19 -20.81 -1.60 9.77
N ASP A 20 -20.85 -1.57 11.10
CA ASP A 20 -22.11 -1.41 11.84
C ASP A 20 -22.73 -0.01 11.65
N ALA A 21 -21.89 0.97 11.27
CA ALA A 21 -22.32 2.32 10.91
C ALA A 21 -22.98 2.42 9.51
N THR A 22 -23.04 1.32 8.75
CA THR A 22 -23.62 1.34 7.39
C THR A 22 -25.13 1.52 7.46
N THR A 23 -25.65 2.45 6.67
CA THR A 23 -27.11 2.69 6.55
C THR A 23 -27.69 2.11 5.27
N GLN A 24 -26.92 2.11 4.19
CA GLN A 24 -27.34 1.61 2.88
C GLN A 24 -26.13 1.32 1.98
N LEU A 25 -26.36 0.54 0.93
CA LEU A 25 -25.39 0.29 -0.15
C LEU A 25 -25.73 1.14 -1.37
N LYS A 26 -24.74 1.86 -1.91
CA LYS A 26 -24.88 2.65 -3.13
C LYS A 26 -24.25 1.92 -4.32
N ILE A 27 -24.99 1.81 -5.41
CA ILE A 27 -24.46 1.24 -6.65
C ILE A 27 -23.44 2.19 -7.27
N ILE A 28 -22.27 1.65 -7.61
CA ILE A 28 -21.22 2.36 -8.35
C ILE A 28 -21.41 2.08 -9.85
N GLU A 29 -21.29 3.11 -10.67
CA GLU A 29 -21.36 3.01 -12.13
C GLU A 29 -20.28 2.05 -12.67
N PRO A 30 -20.57 1.19 -13.66
CA PRO A 30 -19.62 0.20 -14.16
C PRO A 30 -18.24 0.76 -14.55
N SER A 31 -18.20 1.97 -15.12
CA SER A 31 -16.97 2.66 -15.52
C SER A 31 -16.06 3.06 -14.36
N GLU A 32 -16.63 3.19 -13.16
CA GLU A 32 -15.97 3.64 -11.93
C GLU A 32 -15.63 2.49 -10.97
N ARG A 33 -16.02 1.25 -11.28
CA ARG A 33 -15.75 0.07 -10.42
C ARG A 33 -14.29 -0.39 -10.41
N ILE A 34 -13.44 0.20 -11.25
CA ILE A 34 -12.01 -0.08 -11.23
C ILE A 34 -11.35 0.67 -10.07
N TYR A 35 -10.53 -0.04 -9.31
CA TYR A 35 -10.07 0.42 -7.99
C TYR A 35 -9.44 1.82 -8.00
N TYR A 36 -8.62 2.16 -9.01
CA TYR A 36 -7.91 3.45 -9.04
C TYR A 36 -8.83 4.63 -9.37
N LYS A 37 -9.94 4.39 -10.09
CA LYS A 37 -10.95 5.42 -10.33
C LYS A 37 -11.81 5.63 -9.10
N TYR A 38 -12.28 4.53 -8.50
CA TYR A 38 -13.06 4.56 -7.26
C TYR A 38 -12.35 5.30 -6.12
N LEU A 39 -11.05 5.05 -5.94
CA LEU A 39 -10.25 5.68 -4.88
C LEU A 39 -9.84 7.14 -5.19
N GLY A 40 -9.75 7.51 -6.47
CA GLY A 40 -9.33 8.84 -6.90
C GLY A 40 -7.81 9.06 -6.94
N SER A 41 -7.39 10.08 -7.69
CA SER A 41 -5.97 10.39 -7.96
C SER A 41 -5.17 10.74 -6.71
N ASP A 42 -5.77 11.46 -5.76
CA ASP A 42 -5.10 11.92 -4.55
C ASP A 42 -4.79 10.75 -3.61
N PHE A 43 -5.75 9.83 -3.41
CA PHE A 43 -5.53 8.61 -2.65
C PHE A 43 -4.43 7.77 -3.29
N MET A 44 -4.48 7.61 -4.60
CA MET A 44 -3.48 6.85 -5.36
C MET A 44 -2.08 7.48 -5.29
N ARG A 45 -1.99 8.81 -5.26
CA ARG A 45 -0.74 9.55 -5.05
C ARG A 45 -0.21 9.34 -3.63
N ALA A 46 -1.07 9.49 -2.61
CA ALA A 46 -0.71 9.27 -1.22
C ALA A 46 -0.19 7.84 -1.01
N ARG A 47 -0.92 6.84 -1.54
CA ARG A 47 -0.51 5.43 -1.51
C ARG A 47 0.90 5.22 -2.06
N ARG A 48 1.24 5.83 -3.20
CA ARG A 48 2.59 5.72 -3.79
C ARG A 48 3.68 6.27 -2.89
N ILE A 49 3.40 7.35 -2.15
CA ILE A 49 4.38 7.99 -1.26
C ILE A 49 4.59 7.15 0.00
N VAL A 50 3.53 6.54 0.54
CA VAL A 50 3.58 5.77 1.80
C VAL A 50 3.88 4.29 1.62
N ASP A 51 3.88 3.80 0.38
CA ASP A 51 4.17 2.40 0.09
C ASP A 51 5.67 2.10 0.28
N CYS A 52 6.00 1.50 1.43
CA CYS A 52 7.36 1.11 1.78
C CYS A 52 7.98 0.12 0.78
N HIS A 53 7.17 -0.70 0.11
CA HIS A 53 7.69 -1.66 -0.89
C HIS A 53 8.06 -0.96 -2.20
N ALA A 54 7.39 0.15 -2.54
CA ALA A 54 7.73 0.95 -3.72
C ALA A 54 9.14 1.58 -3.65
N GLY A 55 9.69 1.76 -2.43
CA GLY A 55 11.06 2.24 -2.20
C GLY A 55 12.08 1.16 -1.80
N ALA A 56 11.64 -0.03 -1.41
CA ALA A 56 12.52 -1.10 -0.91
C ALA A 56 13.40 -1.75 -2.00
N GLU A 57 13.02 -1.65 -3.27
CA GLU A 57 13.82 -2.21 -4.38
C GLU A 57 15.10 -1.39 -4.69
N GLY A 58 15.30 -0.24 -4.04
CA GLY A 58 16.41 0.67 -4.35
C GLY A 58 17.76 0.41 -3.66
N ILE A 59 17.89 -0.57 -2.75
CA ILE A 59 19.08 -0.68 -1.88
C ILE A 59 19.97 -1.90 -2.21
N ASN A 60 19.60 -2.77 -3.16
CA ASN A 60 20.45 -3.93 -3.50
C ASN A 60 21.64 -3.60 -4.43
N THR A 61 21.61 -2.49 -5.15
CA THR A 61 22.75 -2.02 -5.97
C THR A 61 23.88 -1.41 -5.13
N SER A 62 23.60 -1.01 -3.89
CA SER A 62 24.51 -0.26 -3.03
C SER A 62 25.79 -1.02 -2.68
N ILE A 63 25.71 -2.31 -2.33
CA ILE A 63 26.84 -3.02 -1.70
C ILE A 63 27.95 -3.34 -2.72
N ILE A 64 27.60 -3.83 -3.91
CA ILE A 64 28.60 -4.18 -4.95
C ILE A 64 29.27 -2.92 -5.49
N THR A 65 28.51 -1.84 -5.71
CA THR A 65 29.07 -0.58 -6.18
C THR A 65 29.97 0.05 -5.10
N LEU A 66 29.58 -0.03 -3.82
CA LEU A 66 30.40 0.44 -2.70
C LEU A 66 31.70 -0.36 -2.61
N THR A 67 31.67 -1.69 -2.66
CA THR A 67 32.90 -2.51 -2.57
C THR A 67 33.83 -2.28 -3.75
N LEU A 68 33.33 -2.20 -4.98
CA LEU A 68 34.13 -1.89 -6.16
C LEU A 68 34.76 -0.50 -6.10
N SER A 69 34.00 0.51 -5.66
CA SER A 69 34.54 1.87 -5.48
C SER A 69 35.63 1.93 -4.41
N ALA A 70 35.47 1.20 -3.31
CA ALA A 70 36.45 1.14 -2.23
C ALA A 70 37.74 0.44 -2.69
N ILE A 71 37.63 -0.69 -3.41
CA ILE A 71 38.78 -1.41 -3.97
C ILE A 71 39.53 -0.52 -4.96
N PHE A 72 38.81 0.16 -5.87
CA PHE A 72 39.41 1.06 -6.83
C PHE A 72 40.18 2.21 -6.16
N ALA A 73 39.59 2.84 -5.13
CA ALA A 73 40.25 3.88 -4.36
C ALA A 73 41.54 3.38 -3.68
N ILE A 74 41.51 2.18 -3.09
CA ILE A 74 42.69 1.56 -2.45
C ILE A 74 43.80 1.29 -3.47
N VAL A 75 43.47 0.79 -4.67
CA VAL A 75 44.47 0.53 -5.71
C VAL A 75 45.14 1.82 -6.19
N ILE A 76 44.37 2.90 -6.41
CA ILE A 76 44.92 4.19 -6.81
C ILE A 76 45.84 4.76 -5.72
N LEU A 77 45.41 4.76 -4.46
CA LEU A 77 46.21 5.26 -3.34
C LEU A 77 47.48 4.44 -3.08
N LYS A 78 47.49 3.16 -3.43
CA LYS A 78 48.68 2.30 -3.32
C LYS A 78 49.67 2.47 -4.49
N ASN A 79 49.18 2.88 -5.67
CA ASN A 79 49.98 3.07 -6.87
C ASN A 79 50.53 4.50 -7.04
N TRP A 80 50.16 5.41 -6.13
CA TRP A 80 50.77 6.72 -5.92
C TRP A 80 51.77 6.66 -4.78
#